data_AF-A0A523HWM8-F1
#
_entry.id   AF-A0A523HWM8-F1
#
_cell.length_a   1.000
_cell.length_b   1.000
_cell.length_c   1.000
_cell.angle_alpha   90.00
_cell.angle_beta   90.00
_cell.angle_gamma   90.00
#
_symmetry.space_group_name_H-M   'P 1'
#
loop_
_entity.id
_entity.type
_entity.pdbx_description
1 polymer ?
#
loop_
_entity_poly.entity_id
_entity_poly.type
_entity_poly.pdbx_seq_one_letter_code
_entity_poly.pdbx_strand_id
1 'polypeptide(L)'
;FDYNLIKDKLKALCDELDERTLLPDQSPYLRFETDGGYLVAIFADERIPFLTRDVLRLPIRNSTVEEFARWFLARLSNDSDVVELPIRSMTVRVSSGPGQWAASRWEHA
;
A
#
# COMPACT_ATOMS: atom_id res chain seq x y z
N PHE A 1 7.57 -17.39 -19.19
CA PHE A 1 7.27 -16.62 -17.97
C PHE A 1 8.47 -15.74 -17.67
N ASP A 2 8.34 -14.44 -17.91
CA ASP A 2 9.38 -13.48 -17.54
C ASP A 2 9.12 -13.00 -16.11
N TYR A 3 9.91 -13.50 -15.17
CA TYR A 3 9.78 -13.12 -13.77
C TYR A 3 10.35 -11.71 -13.50
N ASN A 4 11.15 -11.15 -14.42
CA ASN A 4 11.70 -9.80 -14.26
C ASN A 4 10.58 -8.77 -14.32
N LEU A 5 9.59 -8.96 -15.21
CA LEU A 5 8.40 -8.10 -15.25
C LEU A 5 7.74 -7.98 -13.88
N ILE A 6 7.51 -9.09 -13.17
CA ILE A 6 6.90 -9.06 -11.83
C ILE A 6 7.81 -8.34 -10.81
N LYS A 7 9.12 -8.58 -10.88
CA LYS A 7 10.09 -7.91 -10.00
C LYS A 7 10.11 -6.40 -10.23
N ASP A 8 10.06 -5.96 -11.48
CA ASP A 8 10.10 -4.55 -11.86
C ASP A 8 8.81 -3.85 -11.44
N LYS A 9 7.65 -4.47 -11.65
CA LYS A 9 6.36 -3.96 -11.16
C LYS A 9 6.31 -3.86 -9.64
N LEU A 10 6.76 -4.90 -8.92
CA LEU A 10 6.82 -4.87 -7.47
C LEU A 10 7.79 -3.81 -6.95
N LYS A 11 8.96 -3.67 -7.59
CA LYS A 11 9.93 -2.62 -7.24
C LYS A 11 9.33 -1.23 -7.44
N ALA A 12 8.67 -0.98 -8.57
CA ALA A 12 8.02 0.31 -8.83
C ALA A 12 6.97 0.64 -7.74
N LEU A 13 6.17 -0.34 -7.31
CA LEU A 13 5.23 -0.16 -6.21
C LEU A 13 5.94 0.16 -4.87
N CYS A 14 7.07 -0.48 -4.58
CA CYS A 14 7.86 -0.14 -3.39
C CYS A 14 8.42 1.29 -3.49
N ASP A 15 8.94 1.68 -4.66
CA ASP A 15 9.49 3.01 -4.91
C ASP A 15 8.39 4.11 -4.83
N GLU A 16 7.12 3.79 -5.14
CA GLU A 16 5.97 4.70 -4.92
C GLU A 16 5.75 5.04 -3.43
N LEU A 17 6.02 4.09 -2.54
CA LEU A 17 5.79 4.19 -1.10
C LEU A 17 7.00 4.73 -0.33
N ASP A 18 8.20 4.58 -0.91
CA ASP A 18 9.47 4.85 -0.24
C ASP A 18 9.58 6.31 0.22
N GLU A 19 10.22 6.51 1.38
CA GLU A 19 10.42 7.82 2.01
C GLU A 19 9.14 8.65 2.24
N ARG A 20 7.95 8.01 2.30
CA ARG A 20 6.67 8.66 2.62
C ARG A 20 6.06 8.15 3.93
N THR A 21 5.37 9.04 4.63
CA THR A 21 4.40 8.67 5.67
C THR A 21 3.13 8.15 5.01
N LEU A 22 2.80 6.89 5.29
CA LEU A 22 1.63 6.22 4.70
C LEU A 22 0.40 6.40 5.59
N LEU A 23 -0.60 7.12 5.09
CA LEU A 23 -1.84 7.37 5.83
C LEU A 23 -3.03 6.60 5.22
N PRO A 24 -3.85 5.92 6.04
CA PRO A 24 -4.96 5.09 5.58
C PRO A 24 -6.18 5.94 5.23
N ASP A 25 -6.42 6.14 3.93
CA ASP A 25 -7.47 7.03 3.42
C ASP A 25 -8.89 6.53 3.68
N GLN A 26 -9.05 5.23 3.92
CA GLN A 26 -10.34 4.59 4.18
C GLN A 26 -10.54 4.30 5.67
N SER A 27 -9.70 4.85 6.55
CA SER A 27 -9.89 4.73 7.99
C SER A 27 -11.17 5.45 8.41
N PRO A 28 -12.10 4.79 9.14
CA PRO A 28 -13.27 5.47 9.68
C PRO A 28 -12.94 6.39 10.86
N TYR A 29 -11.70 6.35 11.36
CA TYR A 29 -11.26 7.08 12.56
C TYR A 29 -10.27 8.21 12.26
N LEU A 30 -9.75 8.28 11.03
CA LEU A 30 -8.79 9.30 10.61
C LEU A 30 -9.47 10.27 9.65
N ARG A 31 -9.47 11.55 9.99
CA ARG A 31 -9.96 12.63 9.12
C ARG A 31 -8.79 13.46 8.61
N PHE A 32 -8.97 14.07 7.45
CA PHE A 32 -7.95 14.94 6.85
C PHE A 32 -8.51 16.32 6.59
N GLU A 33 -7.73 17.33 6.96
CA GLU A 33 -7.98 18.73 6.66
C GLU A 33 -6.74 19.36 6.02
N THR A 34 -6.92 20.50 5.36
CA THR A 34 -5.80 21.34 4.92
C THR A 34 -5.79 22.60 5.76
N ASP A 35 -4.65 22.90 6.37
CA ASP A 35 -4.48 24.04 7.26
C ASP A 35 -3.11 24.67 7.02
N GLY A 36 -3.06 25.95 6.64
CA GLY A 36 -1.81 26.67 6.39
C GLY A 36 -0.86 26.03 5.35
N GLY A 37 -1.39 25.25 4.41
CA GLY A 37 -0.58 24.52 3.42
C GLY A 37 -0.06 23.14 3.89
N TYR A 38 -0.42 22.73 5.11
CA TYR A 38 -0.17 21.39 5.64
C TYR A 38 -1.37 20.48 5.41
N LEU A 39 -1.10 19.19 5.27
CA LEU A 39 -2.10 18.15 5.44
C LEU A 39 -2.18 17.81 6.93
N VAL A 40 -3.33 18.00 7.56
CA VAL A 40 -3.53 17.68 8.97
C VAL A 40 -4.35 16.40 9.09
N ALA A 41 -3.74 15.34 9.62
CA ALA A 41 -4.45 14.13 9.99
C ALA A 41 -5.01 14.29 11.41
N ILE A 42 -6.29 13.94 11.59
CA ILE A 42 -7.01 14.10 12.84
C ILE A 42 -7.48 12.73 13.31
N PHE A 43 -6.94 12.29 14.44
CA PHE A 43 -7.32 11.05 15.11
C PHE A 43 -7.83 11.39 16.50
N ALA A 44 -9.08 11.07 16.79
CA ALA A 44 -9.78 11.56 17.98
C ALA A 44 -9.67 13.09 18.12
N ASP A 45 -9.05 13.59 19.19
CA ASP A 45 -8.78 14.99 19.49
C ASP A 45 -7.37 15.45 19.11
N GLU A 46 -6.52 14.54 18.62
CA GLU A 46 -5.16 14.84 18.19
C GLU A 46 -5.10 15.36 16.75
N ARG A 47 -4.32 16.42 16.53
CA ARG A 47 -4.04 17.00 15.22
C ARG A 47 -2.57 16.77 14.89
N ILE A 48 -2.31 16.09 13.77
CA ILE A 48 -0.96 15.73 13.33
C ILE A 48 -0.71 16.40 11.96
N PRO A 49 -0.01 17.55 11.91
CA PRO A 49 0.30 18.22 10.67
C PRO A 49 1.47 17.54 9.95
N PHE A 50 1.34 17.41 8.64
CA PHE A 50 2.35 16.91 7.73
C PHE A 50 2.57 17.88 6.58
N LEU A 51 3.78 17.87 6.04
CA LEU A 51 4.00 18.39 4.70
C LEU A 51 3.23 17.50 3.71
N THR A 52 2.61 18.13 2.70
CA THR A 52 1.78 17.39 1.73
C THR A 52 2.62 16.52 0.79
N ARG A 53 3.75 17.03 0.30
CA ARG A 53 4.87 16.16 -0.11
C ARG A 53 5.31 15.43 1.16
N ASP A 54 5.74 14.19 1.19
CA ASP A 54 6.10 13.43 2.43
C ASP A 54 4.93 12.60 2.96
N VAL A 55 3.69 12.87 2.58
CA VAL A 55 2.56 11.96 2.83
C VAL A 55 2.09 11.30 1.55
N LEU A 56 1.83 9.99 1.65
CA LEU A 56 1.06 9.25 0.66
C LEU A 56 -0.21 8.70 1.33
N ARG A 57 -1.37 9.11 0.82
CA ARG A 57 -2.67 8.58 1.23
C ARG A 57 -2.98 7.34 0.41
N LEU A 58 -3.10 6.20 1.08
CA LEU A 58 -3.37 4.92 0.45
C LEU A 58 -4.84 4.52 0.65
N PRO A 59 -5.49 3.88 -0.34
CA PRO A 59 -6.87 3.40 -0.24
C PRO A 59 -6.95 2.12 0.61
N ILE A 60 -6.54 2.22 1.87
CA ILE A 60 -6.52 1.14 2.87
C ILE A 60 -7.19 1.62 4.15
N ARG A 61 -7.72 0.67 4.93
CA ARG A 61 -8.42 1.00 6.19
C ARG A 61 -7.49 1.29 7.35
N ASN A 62 -6.29 0.69 7.36
CA ASN A 62 -5.29 0.88 8.41
C ASN A 62 -3.87 0.64 7.86
N SER A 63 -2.85 1.29 8.43
CA SER A 63 -1.44 1.11 8.04
C SER A 63 -0.84 -0.15 8.70
N THR A 64 -1.29 -1.31 8.25
CA THR A 64 -0.91 -2.63 8.78
C THR A 64 -0.30 -3.50 7.67
N VAL A 65 0.54 -4.48 8.04
CA VAL A 65 1.16 -5.38 7.07
C VAL A 65 0.11 -6.20 6.29
N GLU A 66 -1.03 -6.51 6.88
CA GLU A 66 -2.16 -7.23 6.26
C GLU A 66 -2.85 -6.39 5.19
N GLU A 67 -3.13 -5.12 5.47
CA GLU A 67 -3.69 -4.18 4.51
C GLU A 67 -2.71 -3.91 3.37
N PHE A 68 -1.42 -3.74 3.68
CA PHE A 68 -0.39 -3.58 2.64
C PHE A 68 -0.26 -4.82 1.76
N ALA A 69 -0.24 -6.03 2.33
CA ALA A 69 -0.17 -7.26 1.54
C ALA A 69 -1.36 -7.40 0.57
N ARG A 70 -2.57 -7.03 1.00
CA ARG A 70 -3.75 -6.98 0.13
C ARG A 70 -3.63 -5.89 -0.94
N TRP A 71 -3.17 -4.70 -0.57
CA TRP A 71 -2.98 -3.58 -1.49
C TRP A 71 -1.97 -3.92 -2.60
N PHE A 72 -0.79 -4.43 -2.25
CA PHE A 72 0.22 -4.85 -3.22
C PHE A 72 -0.29 -5.97 -4.14
N LEU A 73 -0.96 -6.98 -3.58
CA LEU A 73 -1.54 -8.06 -4.39
C LEU A 73 -2.55 -7.49 -5.39
N ALA A 74 -3.45 -6.62 -4.95
CA ALA A 74 -4.44 -6.00 -5.83
C ALA A 74 -3.80 -5.12 -6.90
N ARG A 75 -2.72 -4.40 -6.59
CA ARG A 75 -1.98 -3.60 -7.57
C ARG A 75 -1.31 -4.47 -8.63
N LEU A 76 -0.67 -5.56 -8.21
CA LEU A 76 -0.02 -6.50 -9.12
C LEU A 76 -1.02 -7.31 -9.95
N SER A 77 -2.08 -7.84 -9.33
CA SER A 77 -3.06 -8.71 -10.03
C SER A 77 -3.96 -7.95 -10.99
N ASN A 78 -4.03 -6.61 -10.89
CA ASN A 78 -4.78 -5.75 -11.81
C ASN A 78 -3.86 -4.99 -12.78
N ASP A 79 -2.54 -5.19 -12.73
CA ASP A 79 -1.62 -4.60 -13.72
C ASP A 79 -1.79 -5.31 -15.06
N SER A 80 -1.97 -4.55 -16.13
CA SER A 80 -2.26 -5.09 -17.46
C SER A 80 -1.21 -6.07 -17.97
N ASP A 81 0.07 -5.82 -17.69
CA ASP A 81 1.15 -6.68 -18.16
C ASP A 81 1.21 -7.99 -17.36
N VAL A 82 0.77 -7.95 -16.10
CA VAL A 82 0.72 -9.11 -15.21
C VAL A 82 -0.49 -9.99 -15.49
N VAL A 83 -1.64 -9.41 -15.81
CA VAL A 83 -2.88 -10.13 -16.15
C VAL A 83 -2.71 -11.03 -17.38
N GLU A 84 -1.89 -10.61 -18.35
CA GLU A 84 -1.63 -11.38 -19.58
C GLU A 84 -0.70 -12.59 -19.34
N LEU A 85 -0.07 -12.68 -18.16
CA LEU A 85 0.80 -13.81 -17.84
C LEU A 85 -0.01 -15.04 -17.43
N PRO A 86 0.42 -16.25 -17.80
CA PRO A 86 -0.24 -17.50 -17.40
C PRO A 86 0.07 -17.87 -15.93
N ILE A 87 -0.26 -16.99 -14.98
CA ILE A 87 -0.03 -17.18 -13.54
C ILE A 87 -1.27 -17.82 -12.92
N ARG A 88 -1.17 -19.05 -12.42
CA ARG A 88 -2.28 -19.71 -11.72
C ARG A 88 -2.60 -19.08 -10.35
N SER A 89 -1.57 -18.68 -9.61
CA SER A 89 -1.73 -18.11 -8.27
C SER A 89 -0.58 -17.18 -7.92
N MET A 90 -0.87 -16.20 -7.08
CA MET A 90 0.11 -15.22 -6.59
C MET A 90 -0.07 -15.03 -5.09
N THR A 91 1.05 -15.04 -4.37
CA THR A 91 1.09 -14.71 -2.94
C THR A 91 2.05 -13.55 -2.74
N VAL A 92 1.58 -12.46 -2.14
CA VAL A 92 2.40 -11.32 -1.75
C VAL A 92 2.56 -11.34 -0.23
N ARG A 93 3.79 -11.11 0.24
CA ARG A 93 4.11 -11.01 1.67
C ARG A 93 4.73 -9.66 1.97
N VAL A 94 4.30 -9.04 3.06
CA VAL A 94 4.82 -7.75 3.55
C VAL A 94 5.32 -7.94 4.97
N SER A 95 6.42 -7.27 5.32
CA SER A 95 7.03 -7.31 6.64
C SER A 95 7.26 -5.91 7.19
N SER A 96 7.04 -5.75 8.50
CA SER A 96 7.44 -4.56 9.26
C SER A 96 8.77 -4.75 10.00
N GLY A 97 9.39 -5.93 9.90
CA GLY A 97 10.61 -6.29 10.63
C GLY A 97 10.74 -7.81 10.84
N PRO A 98 11.90 -8.27 11.35
CA PRO A 98 12.16 -9.69 11.56
C PRO A 98 11.03 -10.38 12.36
N GLY A 99 10.47 -11.46 11.80
CA GLY A 99 9.40 -12.24 12.43
C GLY A 99 7.98 -11.65 12.30
N GLN A 100 7.81 -10.45 11.77
CA GLN A 100 6.49 -9.82 11.59
C GLN A 100 6.12 -9.79 10.11
N TRP A 101 5.14 -10.61 9.72
CA TRP A 101 4.73 -10.79 8.33
C TRP A 101 3.22 -10.92 8.22
N ALA A 102 2.69 -10.39 7.13
CA ALA A 102 1.39 -10.79 6.61
C ALA A 102 1.50 -11.25 5.17
N ALA A 103 0.50 -12.01 4.72
CA ALA A 103 0.42 -12.51 3.36
C ALA A 103 -1.00 -12.31 2.81
N SER A 104 -1.08 -11.98 1.53
CA SER A 104 -2.32 -12.03 0.76
C SER A 104 -2.11 -12.96 -0.43
N ARG A 105 -3.13 -13.75 -0.76
CA ARG A 105 -3.08 -14.73 -1.85
C ARG A 105 -4.29 -14.59 -2.76
N TRP A 106 -4.04 -14.74 -4.04
CA TRP A 106 -5.05 -14.92 -5.07
C TRP A 106 -4.72 -16.17 -5.90
N GLU A 107 -5.75 -16.81 -6.41
CA GLU A 107 -5.68 -18.00 -7.26
C GLU A 107 -6.84 -17.97 -8.25
N HIS A 108 -6.57 -18.26 -9.53
CA HIS A 108 -7.62 -18.53 -10.50
C HIS A 108 -8.28 -19.88 -10.20
N ALA A 109 -9.61 -19.92 -10.29
CA ALA A 109 -10.39 -21.15 -10.18
C ALA A 109 -10.08 -22.15 -11.30
#